data_AF-A0A529Q9F7-F1
#
_entry.id   AF-A0A529Q9F7-F1
#
_cell.length_a   1.000
_cell.length_b   1.000
_cell.length_c   1.000
_cell.angle_alpha   90.00
_cell.angle_beta   90.00
_cell.angle_gamma   90.00
#
_symmetry.space_group_name_H-M   'P 1'
#
loop_
_entity.id
_entity.type
_entity.pdbx_description
1 polymer ?
#
loop_
_entity_poly.entity_id
_entity_poly.type
_entity_poly.pdbx_seq_one_letter_code
_entity_poly.pdbx_strand_id
1 'polypeptide(L)' 'FQSLTDPKRMLSLSFWRDEEAVKDWRNTEEHRQAQQAGRGGIFAGYRLRIAQVVRDYGLTERAEAPEDSRAANG' A
#
# COMPACT_ATOMS: atom_id res chain seq x y z
N PHE A 1 5.80 4.42 8.35
CA PHE A 1 5.62 3.03 8.83
C PHE A 1 6.97 2.41 9.09
N GLN A 2 7.16 1.74 10.22
CA GLN A 2 8.32 0.90 10.49
C GLN A 2 7.80 -0.43 11.03
N SER A 3 8.37 -1.54 10.58
CA SER A 3 8.01 -2.83 11.16
C SER A 3 8.50 -2.89 12.61
N LEU A 4 7.59 -3.21 13.53
CA LEU A 4 7.90 -3.35 14.96
C LEU A 4 8.69 -4.63 15.28
N THR A 5 8.58 -5.65 14.42
CA THR A 5 9.19 -6.98 14.64
C THR A 5 10.48 -7.19 13.85
N ASP A 6 10.65 -6.48 12.75
CA ASP A 6 11.81 -6.60 11.88
C ASP A 6 12.16 -5.23 11.27
N PRO A 7 13.04 -4.44 11.90
CA PRO A 7 13.41 -3.10 11.44
C PRO A 7 14.00 -3.06 10.02
N LYS A 8 14.48 -4.19 9.49
CA LYS A 8 15.01 -4.29 8.12
C LYS A 8 13.91 -4.53 7.08
N ARG A 9 12.71 -4.91 7.51
CA ARG A 9 11.57 -5.12 6.64
C ARG A 9 10.93 -3.78 6.28
N MET A 10 10.91 -3.48 4.99
CA MET A 10 10.25 -2.31 4.45
C MET A 10 8.85 -2.64 3.93
N LEU A 11 7.95 -1.68 4.04
CA LEU A 11 6.64 -1.70 3.38
C LEU A 11 6.54 -0.47 2.49
N SER A 12 6.36 -0.72 1.19
CA SER A 12 5.89 0.31 0.27
C SER A 12 4.37 0.15 0.15
N LEU A 13 3.64 1.23 0.42
CA LEU A 13 2.19 1.29 0.30
C LEU A 13 1.84 2.39 -0.68
N SER A 14 1.05 2.07 -1.71
CA SER A 14 0.63 2.99 -2.75
C SER A 14 -0.85 2.82 -3.00
N PHE A 15 -1.56 3.94 -3.07
CA PHE A 15 -2.98 4.00 -3.39
C PHE A 15 -3.14 4.40 -4.85
N TRP A 16 -4.08 3.75 -5.51
CA TRP A 16 -4.39 3.97 -6.91
C TRP A 16 -5.88 4.20 -7.04
N ARG A 17 -6.27 5.03 -8.00
CA ARG A 17 -7.68 5.32 -8.28
C ARG A 17 -8.44 4.06 -8.69
N ASP A 18 -7.81 3.22 -9.50
CA ASP A 18 -8.36 1.96 -10.01
C ASP A 18 -7.22 1.02 -10.47
N GLU A 19 -7.60 -0.18 -10.91
CA GLU A 19 -6.66 -1.19 -11.41
C GLU A 19 -6.00 -0.80 -12.73
N GLU A 20 -6.66 0.02 -13.56
CA GLU A 20 -6.09 0.53 -14.80
C GLU A 20 -4.89 1.44 -14.53
N ALA A 21 -5.01 2.35 -13.56
CA ALA A 21 -3.89 3.19 -13.12
C ALA A 21 -2.69 2.36 -12.60
N VAL A 22 -2.95 1.24 -11.90
CA VAL A 22 -1.88 0.31 -11.47
C VAL A 22 -1.19 -0.31 -12.69
N LYS A 23 -1.97 -0.73 -13.69
CA LYS A 23 -1.45 -1.35 -14.91
C LYS A 23 -0.58 -0.37 -15.70
N ASP A 24 -1.03 0.87 -15.87
CA ASP A 24 -0.29 1.89 -16.60
C ASP A 24 1.02 2.23 -15.89
N TRP A 25 0.97 2.47 -14.58
CA TRP A 25 2.17 2.73 -13.79
C TRP A 25 3.17 1.58 -13.84
N ARG A 26 2.71 0.33 -13.73
CA ARG A 26 3.59 -0.85 -13.83
C ARG A 26 4.33 -0.95 -15.16
N ASN A 27 3.81 -0.28 -16.20
CA ASN A 27 4.37 -0.32 -17.53
C ASN A 27 5.30 0.86 -17.85
N THR A 28 5.45 1.84 -16.96
CA THR A 28 6.44 2.91 -17.17
C THR A 28 7.86 2.35 -17.11
N GLU A 29 8.77 3.00 -17.83
CA GLU A 29 10.16 2.55 -17.94
C GLU A 29 10.89 2.64 -16.60
N GLU A 30 10.64 3.69 -15.83
CA GLU A 30 11.21 3.88 -14.49
C GLU A 30 10.80 2.74 -13.56
N HIS A 31 9.54 2.29 -13.64
CA HIS A 31 9.07 1.18 -12.82
C HIS A 31 9.72 -0.14 -13.26
N ARG A 32 9.90 -0.36 -14.56
CA ARG A 32 10.60 -1.56 -15.07
C ARG A 32 12.06 -1.60 -14.62
N GLN A 33 12.77 -0.47 -14.67
CA GLN A 33 14.13 -0.35 -14.17
C GLN A 33 14.22 -0.65 -12.67
N ALA A 34 13.31 -0.07 -11.87
CA ALA A 34 13.24 -0.35 -10.44
C ALA A 34 12.96 -1.85 -10.15
N GLN A 35 12.09 -2.49 -10.94
CA GLN A 35 11.85 -3.94 -10.81
C GLN A 35 13.10 -4.77 -11.15
N GLN A 36 13.83 -4.41 -12.21
CA GLN A 36 15.06 -5.11 -12.58
C GLN A 36 16.11 -4.99 -11.48
N ALA A 37 16.33 -3.78 -10.96
CA ALA A 37 17.26 -3.55 -9.86
C ALA A 37 16.83 -4.30 -8.57
N GLY A 38 15.53 -4.30 -8.27
CA GLY A 38 14.95 -5.07 -7.17
C GLY A 38 15.23 -6.56 -7.26
N ARG A 39 15.03 -7.15 -8.44
CA ARG A 39 15.34 -8.56 -8.75
C ARG A 39 16.85 -8.84 -8.79
N GLY A 40 17.65 -7.83 -9.13
CA GLY A 40 19.11 -7.88 -9.19
C GLY A 40 19.82 -7.89 -7.83
N GLY A 41 19.07 -7.90 -6.71
CA GLY A 41 19.63 -8.13 -5.39
C GLY A 41 19.53 -6.96 -4.40
N ILE A 42 18.80 -5.89 -4.74
CA ILE A 42 18.51 -4.81 -3.78
C ILE A 42 17.69 -5.34 -2.58
N PHE A 43 16.80 -6.32 -2.82
CA PHE A 43 16.03 -6.98 -1.77
C PHE A 43 16.42 -8.45 -1.66
N ALA A 44 16.53 -8.96 -0.43
CA ALA A 44 16.64 -10.41 -0.18
C ALA A 44 15.39 -11.19 -0.64
N GLY A 45 14.25 -10.50 -0.73
CA GLY A 45 12.99 -11.00 -1.26
C GLY A 45 11.89 -9.94 -1.17
N TYR A 46 10.83 -10.09 -1.95
CA TYR A 46 9.68 -9.18 -1.90
C TYR A 46 8.36 -9.91 -2.19
N ARG A 47 7.25 -9.32 -1.76
CA ARG A 47 5.89 -9.79 -2.04
C ARG A 47 5.01 -8.60 -2.38
N LEU A 48 4.27 -8.69 -3.48
CA LEU A 48 3.25 -7.72 -3.86
C LEU A 48 1.88 -8.24 -3.45
N ARG A 49 1.02 -7.36 -2.96
CA ARG A 49 -0.40 -7.63 -2.68
C ARG A 49 -1.21 -6.47 -3.23
N ILE A 50 -2.27 -6.79 -3.97
CA ILE A 50 -3.24 -5.84 -4.47
C ILE A 50 -4.56 -6.11 -3.74
N ALA A 51 -5.17 -5.06 -3.21
CA ALA A 51 -6.42 -5.13 -2.48
C ALA A 51 -7.27 -3.89 -2.78
N GLN A 52 -8.58 -4.05 -2.72
CA GLN A 52 -9.52 -2.93 -2.80
C GLN A 52 -9.69 -2.30 -1.42
N VAL A 53 -9.64 -0.97 -1.35
CA VAL A 53 -10.06 -0.22 -0.16
C VAL A 53 -11.58 -0.19 -0.15
N VAL A 54 -12.19 -0.87 0.80
CA VAL A 54 -13.66 -0.91 0.95
C VAL A 54 -14.17 0.23 1.82
N ARG A 55 -13.33 0.71 2.75
CA ARG A 55 -13.57 1.87 3.61
C ARG A 55 -12.24 2.53 3.97
N ASP A 56 -12.21 3.85 4.06
CA ASP A 56 -11.08 4.64 4.57
C ASP A 56 -11.57 5.69 5.58
N TYR A 57 -11.08 5.60 6.81
CA TYR A 57 -11.46 6.53 7.87
C TYR A 57 -10.33 6.71 8.89
N GLY A 58 -10.20 7.94 9.35
CA GLY A 58 -9.15 8.37 10.26
C GLY A 58 -9.61 8.52 11.71
N LEU A 59 -8.73 9.15 12.49
CA LEU A 59 -9.07 9.64 13.82
C LEU A 59 -10.14 10.73 13.74
N THR A 60 -10.06 11.60 12.73
CA THR A 60 -10.94 12.76 12.52
C THR A 60 -11.93 12.55 11.38
N GLU A 61 -11.51 11.93 10.26
CA GLU A 61 -12.37 11.67 9.12
C GLU A 61 -13.18 10.39 9.35
N ARG A 62 -14.35 10.52 10.00
CA ARG A 62 -15.16 9.39 10.45
C ARG A 62 -16.30 8.99 9.50
N ALA A 63 -16.40 9.61 8.31
CA ALA A 63 -17.52 9.43 7.39
C ALA A 63 -17.75 7.95 6.99
N GLU A 64 -16.66 7.22 6.75
CA GLU A 64 -16.70 5.80 6.39
C GLU A 64 -16.53 4.85 7.58
N ALA A 65 -16.40 5.38 8.81
CA ALA A 65 -16.24 4.54 9.99
C ALA A 65 -17.47 3.65 10.20
N PRO A 66 -17.32 2.39 10.66
CA PRO A 66 -18.45 1.56 11.07
C PRO A 66 -19.33 2.22 12.14
N GLU A 67 -20.62 1.87 12.19
CA GLU A 67 -21.59 2.48 13.12
C GLU A 67 -21.20 2.27 14.58
N ASP A 68 -20.79 1.05 14.94
CA ASP A 68 -20.28 0.71 16.27
C ASP A 68 -19.03 1.52 16.62
N SER A 69 -18.13 1.71 15.65
CA SER A 69 -16.92 2.52 15.84
C SER A 69 -17.25 3.99 16.08
N ARG A 70 -18.24 4.57 15.37
CA ARG A 70 -18.73 5.94 15.60
C ARG A 70 -19.42 6.10 16.94
N ALA A 71 -20.23 5.12 17.36
CA ALA A 71 -20.90 5.17 18.66
C ALA A 71 -19.90 5.16 19.83
N ALA A 72 -18.79 4.43 19.70
CA ALA A 72 -17.79 4.32 20.75
C ALA A 72 -16.73 5.44 20.77
N ASN A 73 -16.44 6.06 19.62
CA ASN A 73 -15.30 6.99 19.45
C ASN A 73 -15.64 8.26 18.66
N GLY A 74 -16.92 8.57 18.49
CA GLY A 74 -17.42 9.77 17.81
C GLY A 74 -17.53 10.98 18.73
#